data_AF-A0A1M7MZZ0-F1
#
_entry.id   AF-A0A1M7MZZ0-F1
#
_cell.length_a   1.000
_cell.length_b   1.000
_cell.length_c   1.000
_cell.angle_alpha   90.00
_cell.angle_beta   90.00
_cell.angle_gamma   90.00
#
_symmetry.space_group_name_H-M   'P 1'
#
loop_
_entity.id
_entity.type
_entity.pdbx_description
1 polymer ?
#
loop_
_entity_poly.entity_id
_entity_poly.type
_entity_poly.pdbx_seq_one_letter_code
_entity_poly.pdbx_strand_id
1 'polypeptide(L)'
;MAQGEATDTPGLVARLWHRMVASAPGRVASLAVRAINRFIECHGARQGAAVAFYAAFSMAPLLVVVTSLLVWLLGDQSANATMVDAVGRLLGPSEARTLADLLASAPSAATRLLSRERAGGFAVAAPVIAVVTMLVGAVGVFVELRASLQEMLGAPPERGSLWRLVQIRLLSMGVLLGCGFLLAVAMVLQAVALLAIRWVVDQTDALGPALGPLLQSVELLWSWLVMTTLFSLLMVWLPDAHLRARHAFIGAAVAAVLFLAGRYGINAYIAGTALRSTLGAAGSFAALLVWIYWSCQIFLLGAALAVEIGAHERVPSAVE
;
A
#
# COMPACT_ATOMS: atom_id res chain seq x y z
N MET A 1 -53.43 -20.48 21.88
CA MET A 1 -52.95 -19.28 22.59
C MET A 1 -51.54 -18.99 22.05
N ALA A 2 -51.41 -18.20 20.97
CA ALA A 2 -51.07 -16.76 20.98
C ALA A 2 -49.72 -16.53 21.67
N GLN A 3 -48.62 -16.46 20.91
CA GLN A 3 -48.00 -15.26 20.30
C GLN A 3 -46.75 -14.82 21.08
N GLY A 4 -45.69 -14.55 20.33
CA GLY A 4 -44.44 -13.98 20.84
C GLY A 4 -43.43 -13.78 19.71
N GLU A 5 -43.87 -13.29 18.55
CA GLU A 5 -42.97 -12.79 17.50
C GLU A 5 -42.24 -11.56 18.05
N ALA A 6 -40.97 -11.74 18.40
CA ALA A 6 -40.06 -10.62 18.62
C ALA A 6 -39.75 -9.99 17.25
N THR A 7 -40.55 -9.00 16.86
CA THR A 7 -40.23 -8.14 15.74
C THR A 7 -38.97 -7.34 16.10
N ASP A 8 -37.84 -7.77 15.56
CA ASP A 8 -36.57 -7.06 15.60
C ASP A 8 -36.72 -5.80 14.72
N THR A 9 -37.26 -4.73 15.31
CA THR A 9 -37.46 -3.47 14.60
C THR A 9 -36.11 -2.77 14.48
N PRO A 10 -35.56 -2.57 13.26
CA PRO A 10 -34.30 -1.87 13.11
C PRO A 10 -34.46 -0.46 13.70
N GLY A 11 -33.50 -0.10 14.56
CA GLY A 11 -33.51 1.14 15.32
C GLY A 11 -33.76 2.37 14.44
N LEU A 12 -34.35 3.41 15.02
CA LEU A 12 -34.70 4.65 14.32
C LEU A 12 -33.52 5.25 13.53
N VAL A 13 -32.30 5.04 14.00
CA VAL A 13 -31.04 5.41 13.32
C VAL A 13 -30.83 4.64 12.02
N ALA A 14 -31.08 3.32 11.99
CA ALA A 14 -30.99 2.50 10.77
C ALA A 14 -32.03 2.95 9.72
N ARG A 15 -33.25 3.28 10.16
CA ARG A 15 -34.31 3.78 9.27
C ARG A 15 -34.02 5.17 8.70
N LEU A 16 -33.41 6.05 9.49
CA LEU A 16 -32.99 7.38 9.02
C LEU A 16 -31.77 7.29 8.09
N TRP A 17 -30.83 6.38 8.37
CA TRP A 17 -29.68 6.08 7.51
C TRP A 17 -30.13 5.59 6.13
N HIS A 18 -31.06 4.62 6.07
CA HIS A 18 -31.60 4.13 4.81
C HIS A 18 -32.35 5.21 4.01
N ARG A 19 -33.05 6.13 4.68
CA ARG A 19 -33.77 7.23 4.02
C ARG A 19 -32.86 8.32 3.46
N MET A 20 -31.74 8.62 4.12
CA MET A 20 -30.77 9.60 3.61
C MET A 20 -30.04 9.09 2.35
N VAL A 21 -29.85 7.77 2.22
CA VAL A 21 -29.19 7.13 1.06
C VAL A 21 -30.07 7.08 -0.21
N ALA A 22 -31.39 7.31 -0.09
CA ALA A 22 -32.36 7.02 -1.15
C ALA A 22 -32.78 8.22 -2.04
N SER A 23 -32.31 9.45 -1.82
CA SER A 23 -32.65 10.62 -2.66
C SER A 23 -31.46 11.08 -3.50
N ALA A 24 -31.58 11.12 -4.83
CA ALA A 24 -30.41 11.15 -5.70
C ALA A 24 -29.89 12.55 -6.06
N PRO A 25 -28.63 12.88 -5.73
CA PRO A 25 -27.37 12.50 -6.42
C PRO A 25 -26.71 11.25 -5.79
N GLY A 26 -27.53 10.23 -5.62
CA GLY A 26 -27.44 9.22 -4.57
C GLY A 26 -26.97 7.87 -5.08
N ARG A 27 -26.71 7.71 -6.38
CA ARG A 27 -26.14 6.47 -6.91
C ARG A 27 -24.66 6.30 -6.56
N VAL A 28 -23.85 7.34 -6.78
CA VAL A 28 -22.42 7.34 -6.39
C VAL A 28 -22.29 7.43 -4.87
N ALA A 29 -23.09 8.27 -4.21
CA ALA A 29 -23.09 8.37 -2.75
C ALA A 29 -23.54 7.06 -2.09
N SER A 30 -24.59 6.39 -2.59
CA SER A 30 -25.00 5.10 -2.05
C SER A 30 -23.97 4.00 -2.32
N LEU A 31 -23.25 4.03 -3.45
CA LEU A 31 -22.16 3.12 -3.72
C LEU A 31 -20.99 3.33 -2.76
N ALA A 32 -20.61 4.58 -2.51
CA ALA A 32 -19.57 4.92 -1.53
C ALA A 32 -19.98 4.48 -0.12
N VAL A 33 -21.23 4.74 0.29
CA VAL A 33 -21.77 4.29 1.58
C VAL A 33 -21.77 2.77 1.70
N ARG A 34 -22.19 2.04 0.65
CA ARG A 34 -22.12 0.57 0.64
C ARG A 34 -20.69 0.05 0.74
N ALA A 35 -19.75 0.68 0.03
CA ALA A 35 -18.33 0.32 0.11
C ALA A 35 -17.76 0.54 1.51
N ILE A 36 -18.12 1.65 2.17
CA ILE A 36 -17.74 1.93 3.56
C ILE A 36 -18.36 0.91 4.52
N ASN A 37 -19.65 0.61 4.37
CA ASN A 37 -20.32 -0.39 5.21
C ASN A 37 -19.66 -1.76 5.07
N ARG A 38 -19.40 -2.19 3.84
CA ARG A 38 -18.68 -3.44 3.57
C ARG A 38 -17.29 -3.44 4.19
N PHE A 39 -16.55 -2.33 4.06
CA PHE A 39 -15.24 -2.18 4.67
C PHE A 39 -15.30 -2.35 6.21
N ILE A 40 -16.33 -1.80 6.85
CA ILE A 40 -16.55 -1.92 8.30
C ILE A 40 -16.94 -3.36 8.67
N GLU A 41 -17.89 -3.95 7.94
CA GLU A 41 -18.40 -5.32 8.15
C GLU A 41 -17.29 -6.37 7.98
N CYS A 42 -16.37 -6.16 7.03
CA CYS A 42 -15.19 -6.99 6.81
C CYS A 42 -14.01 -6.63 7.71
N HIS A 43 -14.20 -5.83 8.77
CA HIS A 43 -13.16 -5.47 9.73
C HIS A 43 -11.91 -4.81 9.11
N GLY A 44 -12.07 -4.05 8.02
CA GLY A 44 -10.95 -3.51 7.23
C GLY A 44 -9.96 -2.67 8.05
N ALA A 45 -10.44 -2.00 9.09
CA ALA A 45 -9.58 -1.28 10.04
C ALA A 45 -8.63 -2.22 10.80
N ARG A 46 -9.14 -3.34 11.32
CA ARG A 46 -8.32 -4.33 12.02
C ARG A 46 -7.35 -5.03 11.08
N GLN A 47 -7.81 -5.39 9.89
CA GLN A 47 -7.01 -6.01 8.84
C GLN A 47 -5.83 -5.12 8.41
N GLY A 48 -6.08 -3.85 8.12
CA GLY A 48 -5.01 -2.92 7.77
C GLY A 48 -4.01 -2.70 8.91
N ALA A 49 -4.45 -2.78 10.17
CA ALA A 49 -3.53 -2.75 11.32
C ALA A 49 -2.63 -3.98 11.39
N ALA A 50 -3.16 -5.17 11.08
CA ALA A 50 -2.37 -6.40 11.02
C ALA A 50 -1.31 -6.33 9.89
N VAL A 51 -1.70 -5.88 8.69
CA VAL A 51 -0.75 -5.68 7.58
C VAL A 51 0.35 -4.68 7.96
N ALA A 52 -0.02 -3.56 8.58
CA ALA A 52 0.94 -2.55 9.03
C ALA A 52 1.91 -3.08 10.10
N PHE A 53 1.41 -3.90 11.03
CA PHE A 53 2.24 -4.56 12.04
C PHE A 53 3.27 -5.49 11.38
N TYR A 54 2.85 -6.41 10.52
CA TYR A 54 3.78 -7.29 9.81
C TYR A 54 4.80 -6.51 8.97
N ALA A 55 4.37 -5.43 8.31
CA ALA A 55 5.24 -4.60 7.48
C ALA A 55 6.30 -3.88 8.30
N ALA A 56 5.91 -3.23 9.40
CA ALA A 56 6.82 -2.49 10.25
C ALA A 56 7.88 -3.39 10.89
N PHE A 57 7.50 -4.59 11.35
CA PHE A 57 8.46 -5.56 11.91
C PHE A 57 9.36 -6.20 10.84
N SER A 58 8.93 -6.23 9.58
CA SER A 58 9.77 -6.72 8.46
C SER A 58 10.78 -5.69 7.95
N MET A 59 10.51 -4.38 8.15
CA MET A 59 11.30 -3.30 7.56
C MET A 59 12.71 -3.20 8.12
N ALA A 60 12.90 -3.32 9.44
CA ALA A 60 14.24 -3.22 10.01
C ALA A 60 15.19 -4.34 9.50
N PRO A 61 14.78 -5.63 9.52
CA PRO A 61 15.55 -6.69 8.87
C PRO A 61 15.74 -6.50 7.36
N LEU A 62 14.72 -6.01 6.66
CA LEU A 62 14.79 -5.71 5.22
C LEU A 62 15.86 -4.66 4.91
N LEU A 63 15.92 -3.58 5.69
CA LEU A 63 16.90 -2.53 5.51
C LEU A 63 18.32 -3.06 5.69
N VAL A 64 18.57 -3.91 6.68
CA VAL A 64 19.88 -4.55 6.87
C VAL A 64 20.29 -5.36 5.63
N VAL A 65 19.37 -6.16 5.08
CA VAL A 65 19.66 -6.99 3.91
C VAL A 65 19.89 -6.15 2.66
N VAL A 66 19.02 -5.18 2.39
CA VAL A 66 19.12 -4.31 1.20
C VAL A 66 20.38 -3.44 1.26
N THR A 67 20.69 -2.85 2.41
CA THR A 67 21.90 -2.04 2.58
C THR A 67 23.17 -2.88 2.44
N SER A 68 23.20 -4.09 3.01
CA SER A 68 24.33 -5.01 2.85
C SER A 68 24.52 -5.41 1.38
N LEU A 69 23.43 -5.67 0.65
CA LEU A 69 23.48 -6.00 -0.77
C LEU A 69 23.97 -4.82 -1.62
N LEU A 70 23.51 -3.60 -1.32
CA LEU A 70 23.94 -2.39 -2.04
C LEU A 70 25.41 -2.05 -1.76
N VAL A 71 25.88 -2.16 -0.52
CA VAL A 71 27.31 -1.98 -0.21
C VAL A 71 28.15 -3.01 -0.95
N TRP A 72 27.67 -4.25 -1.06
CA TRP A 72 28.35 -5.30 -1.81
C TRP A 72 28.38 -5.04 -3.34
N LEU A 73 27.30 -4.49 -3.91
CA LEU A 73 27.20 -4.19 -5.35
C LEU A 73 27.90 -2.88 -5.76
N LEU A 74 27.67 -1.79 -5.02
CA LEU A 74 28.13 -0.43 -5.36
C LEU A 74 29.48 -0.08 -4.74
N GLY A 75 29.93 -0.83 -3.72
CA GLY A 75 31.23 -0.63 -3.08
C GLY A 75 31.37 0.64 -2.24
N ASP A 76 30.30 1.42 -2.05
CA ASP A 76 30.35 2.73 -1.39
C ASP A 76 29.17 2.96 -0.42
N GLN A 77 29.40 3.77 0.62
CA GLN A 77 28.38 4.09 1.65
C GLN A 77 27.29 5.05 1.13
N SER A 78 27.46 5.60 -0.07
CA SER A 78 26.49 6.44 -0.78
C SER A 78 25.21 5.68 -1.21
N ALA A 79 25.20 4.35 -1.12
CA ALA A 79 24.04 3.48 -1.36
C ALA A 79 22.76 3.91 -0.62
N ASN A 80 22.89 4.43 0.60
CA ASN A 80 21.74 4.88 1.40
C ASN A 80 21.06 6.11 0.78
N ALA A 81 21.83 7.04 0.20
CA ALA A 81 21.29 8.25 -0.41
C ALA A 81 20.47 7.92 -1.66
N THR A 82 20.94 6.99 -2.49
CA THR A 82 20.22 6.52 -3.68
C THR A 82 18.91 5.82 -3.31
N MET A 83 18.89 5.02 -2.24
CA MET A 83 17.68 4.34 -1.78
C MET A 83 16.64 5.34 -1.24
N VAL A 84 17.08 6.33 -0.46
CA VAL A 84 16.23 7.39 0.07
C VAL A 84 15.66 8.25 -1.06
N ASP A 85 16.45 8.56 -2.09
CA ASP A 85 15.97 9.29 -3.28
C ASP A 85 14.92 8.48 -4.07
N ALA A 86 15.16 7.18 -4.29
CA ALA A 86 14.20 6.31 -4.97
C ALA A 86 12.85 6.24 -4.24
N VAL A 87 12.89 6.09 -2.91
CA VAL A 87 11.70 6.13 -2.05
C VAL A 87 11.06 7.51 -2.07
N GLY A 88 11.86 8.58 -2.10
CA GLY A 88 11.41 9.96 -2.20
C GLY A 88 10.61 10.26 -3.46
N ARG A 89 11.03 9.69 -4.60
CA ARG A 89 10.35 9.86 -5.88
C ARG A 89 9.05 9.06 -5.98
N LEU A 90 9.05 7.84 -5.45
CA LEU A 90 7.89 6.94 -5.54
C LEU A 90 6.82 7.20 -4.48
N LEU A 91 7.25 7.33 -3.22
CA LEU A 91 6.38 7.40 -2.05
C LEU A 91 6.27 8.83 -1.51
N GLY A 92 7.36 9.59 -1.58
CA GLY A 92 7.40 11.00 -1.24
C GLY A 92 8.49 11.40 -0.25
N PRO A 93 8.67 12.72 -0.02
CA PRO A 93 9.77 13.24 0.77
C PRO A 93 9.68 12.89 2.25
N SER A 94 8.48 12.70 2.80
CA SER A 94 8.30 12.40 4.23
C SER A 94 8.55 10.94 4.55
N GLU A 95 8.28 10.08 3.59
CA GLU A 95 8.51 8.64 3.64
C GLU A 95 10.00 8.36 3.48
N ALA A 96 10.65 9.08 2.56
CA ALA A 96 12.10 9.08 2.41
C ALA A 96 12.83 9.56 3.67
N ARG A 97 12.35 10.63 4.31
CA ARG A 97 12.90 11.11 5.59
C ARG A 97 12.72 10.09 6.70
N THR A 98 11.53 9.52 6.84
CA THR A 98 11.26 8.49 7.83
C THR A 98 12.18 7.28 7.63
N LEU A 99 12.39 6.88 6.38
CA LEU A 99 13.33 5.81 6.03
C LEU A 99 14.79 6.20 6.33
N ALA A 100 15.18 7.44 6.02
CA ALA A 100 16.52 7.95 6.31
C ALA A 100 16.79 7.98 7.82
N ASP A 101 15.81 8.40 8.63
CA ASP A 101 15.90 8.39 10.09
C ASP A 101 16.00 6.96 10.62
N LEU A 102 15.23 6.03 10.06
CA LEU A 102 15.31 4.61 10.40
C LEU A 102 16.65 3.99 9.97
N LEU A 103 17.26 4.44 8.86
CA LEU A 103 18.59 4.01 8.44
C LEU A 103 19.70 4.61 9.30
N ALA A 104 19.54 5.86 9.73
CA ALA A 104 20.48 6.55 10.61
C ALA A 104 20.42 6.01 12.05
N SER A 105 19.23 5.59 12.50
CA SER A 105 19.01 4.98 13.82
C SER A 105 19.13 3.46 13.82
N ALA A 106 19.05 2.80 12.65
CA ALA A 106 19.34 1.39 12.53
C ALA A 106 20.77 1.19 13.04
N PRO A 107 20.97 0.35 14.07
CA PRO A 107 22.32 0.01 14.50
C PRO A 107 23.03 -0.49 13.26
N SER A 108 24.23 0.04 13.02
CA SER A 108 25.13 -0.23 11.91
C SER A 108 25.48 -1.73 11.84
N ALA A 109 24.48 -2.56 11.55
CA ALA A 109 24.57 -3.99 11.40
C ALA A 109 25.30 -4.30 10.11
N ALA A 110 25.09 -3.49 9.05
CA ALA A 110 25.95 -3.49 7.87
C ALA A 110 27.44 -3.32 8.26
N THR A 111 27.75 -2.42 9.20
CA THR A 111 29.12 -2.24 9.71
C THR A 111 29.57 -3.39 10.61
N ARG A 112 28.69 -3.97 11.46
CA ARG A 112 29.02 -5.15 12.29
C ARG A 112 29.17 -6.46 11.50
N LEU A 113 28.49 -6.57 10.36
CA LEU A 113 28.64 -7.69 9.42
C LEU A 113 29.97 -7.61 8.66
N LEU A 114 30.49 -6.41 8.42
CA LEU A 114 31.78 -6.17 7.76
C LEU A 114 32.96 -6.09 8.75
N SER A 115 32.75 -5.60 9.97
CA SER A 115 33.75 -5.62 11.03
C SER A 115 33.76 -7.01 11.68
N ARG A 116 34.50 -7.91 11.04
CA ARG A 116 34.88 -9.29 11.45
C ARG A 116 35.55 -9.38 12.83
N GLU A 117 35.49 -8.35 13.67
CA GLU A 117 36.18 -8.29 14.94
C GLU A 117 35.20 -8.40 16.11
N ARG A 118 35.29 -9.57 16.77
CA ARG A 118 34.81 -9.95 18.10
C ARG A 118 33.33 -10.34 18.23
N ALA A 119 33.06 -11.65 18.13
CA ALA A 119 33.03 -12.56 19.29
C ALA A 119 32.12 -13.79 19.06
N GLY A 120 32.71 -14.99 19.06
CA GLY A 120 32.02 -16.28 19.30
C GLY A 120 31.06 -16.78 18.20
N GLY A 121 30.62 -18.04 18.31
CA GLY A 121 29.71 -18.71 17.35
C GLY A 121 28.36 -18.01 17.11
N PHE A 122 28.06 -16.93 17.82
CA PHE A 122 26.91 -16.04 17.62
C PHE A 122 27.08 -15.04 16.46
N ALA A 123 28.29 -14.86 15.91
CA ALA A 123 28.53 -13.90 14.82
C ALA A 123 27.87 -14.29 13.49
N VAL A 124 27.67 -15.59 13.23
CA VAL A 124 26.95 -16.08 12.03
C VAL A 124 25.44 -16.12 12.26
N ALA A 125 24.98 -16.21 13.52
CA ALA A 125 23.57 -16.32 13.85
C ALA A 125 22.80 -15.02 13.60
N ALA A 126 23.39 -13.85 13.87
CA ALA A 126 22.72 -12.55 13.70
C ALA A 126 22.21 -12.26 12.27
N PRO A 127 23.02 -12.40 11.18
CA PRO A 127 22.52 -12.22 9.83
C PRO A 127 21.49 -13.27 9.42
N VAL A 128 21.66 -14.52 9.86
CA VAL A 128 20.69 -15.60 9.58
C VAL A 128 19.35 -15.29 10.25
N ILE A 129 19.35 -14.87 11.52
CA ILE A 129 18.14 -14.46 12.24
C ILE A 129 17.49 -13.25 11.56
N ALA A 130 18.27 -12.25 11.13
CA ALA A 130 17.73 -11.10 10.40
C ALA A 130 17.06 -11.51 9.09
N VAL A 131 17.73 -12.35 8.27
CA VAL A 131 17.16 -12.85 7.01
C VAL A 131 15.90 -13.68 7.26
N VAL A 132 15.92 -14.58 8.25
CA VAL A 132 14.73 -15.40 8.58
C VAL A 132 13.58 -14.52 9.07
N THR A 133 13.85 -13.55 9.95
CA THR A 133 12.83 -12.62 10.48
C THR A 133 12.27 -11.74 9.36
N MET A 134 13.13 -11.23 8.47
CA MET A 134 12.73 -10.48 7.27
C MET A 134 11.80 -11.32 6.40
N LEU A 135 12.19 -12.57 6.10
CA LEU A 135 11.41 -13.46 5.24
C LEU A 135 10.05 -13.79 5.86
N VAL A 136 10.01 -14.04 7.18
CA VAL A 136 8.74 -14.30 7.89
C VAL A 136 7.85 -13.05 7.88
N GLY A 137 8.40 -11.88 8.19
CA GLY A 137 7.65 -10.62 8.19
C GLY A 137 7.13 -10.26 6.80
N ALA A 138 7.99 -10.32 5.78
CA ALA A 138 7.61 -10.04 4.39
C ALA A 138 6.52 -10.99 3.89
N VAL A 139 6.63 -12.29 4.18
CA VAL A 139 5.57 -13.25 3.85
C VAL A 139 4.29 -12.96 4.62
N GLY A 140 4.40 -12.61 5.91
CA GLY A 140 3.26 -12.22 6.75
C GLY A 140 2.45 -11.07 6.16
N VAL A 141 3.11 -10.03 5.64
CA VAL A 141 2.45 -8.90 4.96
C VAL A 141 1.58 -9.38 3.80
N PHE A 142 2.12 -10.21 2.92
CA PHE A 142 1.40 -10.69 1.74
C PHE A 142 0.26 -11.64 2.11
N VAL A 143 0.48 -12.54 3.07
CA VAL A 143 -0.54 -13.47 3.56
C VAL A 143 -1.70 -12.68 4.17
N GLU A 144 -1.39 -11.70 5.02
CA GLU A 144 -2.41 -10.87 5.68
C GLU A 144 -3.15 -9.99 4.67
N LEU A 145 -2.45 -9.37 3.72
CA LEU A 145 -3.06 -8.55 2.68
C LEU A 145 -4.00 -9.38 1.78
N ARG A 146 -3.56 -10.59 1.40
CA ARG A 146 -4.38 -11.54 0.65
C ARG A 146 -5.61 -11.95 1.44
N ALA A 147 -5.45 -12.36 2.69
CA ALA A 147 -6.55 -12.76 3.55
C ALA A 147 -7.57 -11.62 3.73
N SER A 148 -7.08 -10.39 3.92
CA SER A 148 -7.90 -9.18 4.02
C SER A 148 -8.71 -8.94 2.75
N LEU A 149 -8.07 -9.06 1.58
CA LEU A 149 -8.77 -8.97 0.29
C LEU A 149 -9.80 -10.09 0.13
N GLN A 150 -9.47 -11.33 0.47
CA GLN A 150 -10.40 -12.46 0.35
C GLN A 150 -11.64 -12.27 1.21
N GLU A 151 -11.48 -11.81 2.45
CA GLU A 151 -12.60 -11.47 3.34
C GLU A 151 -13.42 -10.33 2.74
N MET A 152 -12.77 -9.28 2.19
CA MET A 152 -13.46 -8.19 1.50
C MET A 152 -14.25 -8.68 0.28
N LEU A 153 -13.74 -9.67 -0.46
CA LEU A 153 -14.42 -10.29 -1.61
C LEU A 153 -15.53 -11.27 -1.18
N GLY A 154 -15.66 -11.59 0.11
CA GLY A 154 -16.64 -12.57 0.62
C GLY A 154 -16.27 -14.02 0.29
N ALA A 155 -14.98 -14.30 0.08
CA ALA A 155 -14.49 -15.65 -0.20
C ALA A 155 -14.51 -16.50 1.08
N PRO A 156 -14.89 -17.80 1.00
CA PRO A 156 -14.86 -18.67 2.17
C PRO A 156 -13.44 -18.84 2.70
N PRO A 157 -13.26 -18.97 4.04
CA PRO A 157 -11.95 -19.18 4.64
C PRO A 157 -11.31 -20.44 4.10
N GLU A 158 -10.02 -20.36 3.75
CA GLU A 158 -9.32 -21.46 3.11
C GLU A 158 -8.96 -22.56 4.11
N ARG A 159 -9.14 -23.83 3.70
CA ARG A 159 -8.70 -25.00 4.45
C ARG A 159 -7.19 -25.23 4.25
N GLY A 160 -6.47 -25.48 5.34
CA GLY A 160 -5.00 -25.59 5.40
C GLY A 160 -4.42 -26.83 4.72
N SER A 161 -4.21 -26.77 3.40
CA SER A 161 -3.42 -27.75 2.64
C SER A 161 -1.99 -27.26 2.46
N LEU A 162 -1.00 -28.13 2.76
CA LEU A 162 0.42 -27.84 2.57
C LEU A 162 0.76 -27.49 1.11
N TRP A 163 0.09 -28.12 0.14
CA TRP A 163 0.26 -27.81 -1.28
C TRP A 163 -0.21 -26.39 -1.61
N ARG A 164 -1.30 -25.96 -0.97
CA ARG A 164 -1.82 -24.61 -1.15
C ARG A 164 -0.90 -23.57 -0.50
N LEU A 165 -0.25 -23.88 0.62
CA LEU A 165 0.78 -23.00 1.21
C LEU A 165 1.94 -22.72 0.24
N VAL A 166 2.37 -23.73 -0.52
CA VAL A 166 3.39 -23.58 -1.57
C VAL A 166 2.85 -22.71 -2.72
N GLN A 167 1.62 -22.96 -3.18
CA GLN A 167 1.00 -22.19 -4.25
C GLN A 167 0.82 -20.70 -3.88
N ILE A 168 0.36 -20.42 -2.66
CA ILE A 168 0.24 -19.07 -2.10
C ILE A 168 1.61 -18.39 -2.14
N ARG A 169 2.68 -19.11 -1.77
CA ARG A 169 4.03 -18.56 -1.75
C ARG A 169 4.57 -18.24 -3.13
N LEU A 170 4.34 -19.12 -4.10
CA LEU A 170 4.71 -18.91 -5.50
C LEU A 170 3.97 -17.71 -6.10
N LEU A 171 2.67 -17.59 -5.79
CA LEU A 171 1.83 -16.49 -6.24
C LEU A 171 2.27 -15.17 -5.61
N SER A 172 2.54 -15.14 -4.31
CA SER A 172 3.08 -13.96 -3.62
C SER A 172 4.43 -13.53 -4.17
N MET A 173 5.32 -14.48 -4.50
CA MET A 173 6.59 -14.17 -5.17
C MET A 173 6.37 -13.61 -6.58
N GLY A 174 5.45 -14.19 -7.35
CA GLY A 174 5.09 -13.70 -8.68
C GLY A 174 4.51 -12.29 -8.65
N VAL A 175 3.58 -12.01 -7.72
CA VAL A 175 2.99 -10.67 -7.53
C VAL A 175 4.03 -9.67 -7.06
N LEU A 176 4.91 -10.05 -6.11
CA LEU A 176 5.99 -9.19 -5.63
C LEU A 176 6.98 -8.84 -6.76
N LEU A 177 7.44 -9.83 -7.52
CA LEU A 177 8.32 -9.62 -8.68
C LEU A 177 7.63 -8.81 -9.76
N GLY A 178 6.36 -9.09 -10.04
CA GLY A 178 5.55 -8.36 -11.01
C GLY A 178 5.36 -6.89 -10.62
N CYS A 179 5.05 -6.60 -9.35
CA CYS A 179 4.95 -5.23 -8.85
C CYS A 179 6.30 -4.51 -8.88
N GLY A 180 7.39 -5.18 -8.49
CA GLY A 180 8.73 -4.62 -8.56
C GLY A 180 9.17 -4.30 -9.98
N PHE A 181 8.94 -5.21 -10.92
CA PHE A 181 9.19 -5.01 -12.34
C PHE A 181 8.33 -3.89 -12.93
N LEU A 182 7.03 -3.86 -12.61
CA LEU A 182 6.11 -2.79 -13.01
C LEU A 182 6.62 -1.43 -12.54
N LEU A 183 7.04 -1.31 -11.28
CA LEU A 183 7.59 -0.08 -10.73
C LEU A 183 8.90 0.31 -11.42
N ALA A 184 9.80 -0.64 -11.68
CA ALA A 184 11.04 -0.38 -12.41
C ALA A 184 10.79 0.14 -13.83
N VAL A 185 9.89 -0.50 -14.58
CA VAL A 185 9.48 -0.04 -15.91
C VAL A 185 8.81 1.32 -15.82
N ALA A 186 7.95 1.54 -14.83
CA ALA A 186 7.30 2.83 -14.61
C ALA A 186 8.31 3.95 -14.34
N MET A 187 9.37 3.67 -13.57
CA MET A 187 10.45 4.63 -13.33
C MET A 187 11.24 4.95 -14.60
N VAL A 188 11.57 3.94 -15.41
CA VAL A 188 12.27 4.14 -16.68
C VAL A 188 11.43 4.98 -17.63
N LEU A 189 10.14 4.65 -17.78
CA LEU A 189 9.22 5.42 -18.61
C LEU A 189 9.06 6.85 -18.12
N GLN A 190 8.99 7.08 -16.79
CA GLN A 190 8.96 8.42 -16.22
C GLN A 190 10.24 9.20 -16.53
N ALA A 191 11.41 8.57 -16.37
CA ALA A 191 12.70 9.22 -16.63
C ALA A 191 12.85 9.58 -18.11
N VAL A 192 12.48 8.67 -19.02
CA VAL A 192 12.51 8.90 -20.47
C VAL A 192 11.53 10.02 -20.86
N ALA A 193 10.32 10.02 -20.30
CA ALA A 193 9.34 11.07 -20.55
C ALA A 193 9.85 12.45 -20.12
N LEU A 194 10.43 12.56 -18.92
CA LEU A 194 11.01 13.80 -18.42
C LEU A 194 12.19 14.28 -19.28
N LEU A 195 13.04 13.35 -19.74
CA LEU A 195 14.16 13.68 -20.62
C LEU A 195 13.66 14.19 -21.98
N ALA A 196 12.65 13.53 -22.56
CA ALA A 196 12.05 13.93 -23.83
C ALA A 196 11.42 15.34 -23.74
N ILE A 197 10.70 15.63 -22.66
CA ILE A 197 10.10 16.96 -22.47
C ILE A 197 11.18 18.03 -22.31
N ARG A 198 12.24 17.76 -21.52
CA ARG A 198 13.39 18.69 -21.38
C ARG A 198 14.05 18.97 -22.72
N TRP A 199 14.26 17.95 -23.56
CA TRP A 199 14.85 18.11 -24.88
C TRP A 199 14.03 19.04 -25.81
N VAL A 200 12.71 18.97 -25.74
CA VAL A 200 11.81 19.86 -26.49
C VAL A 200 11.83 21.29 -25.90
N VAL A 201 11.86 21.42 -24.58
CA VAL A 201 11.90 22.73 -23.89
C VAL A 201 13.21 23.45 -24.21
N ASP A 202 14.35 22.75 -24.19
CA ASP A 202 15.67 23.34 -24.51
C ASP A 202 15.77 23.82 -25.96
N GLN A 203 14.95 23.29 -26.88
CA GLN A 203 14.84 23.81 -28.25
C GLN A 203 13.94 25.04 -28.40
N THR A 204 13.13 25.35 -27.37
CA THR A 204 12.17 26.46 -27.40
C THR A 204 12.40 27.40 -26.22
N ASP A 205 13.39 28.30 -26.36
CA ASP A 205 13.78 29.33 -25.38
C ASP A 205 12.60 30.17 -24.82
N ALA A 206 11.46 30.21 -25.51
CA ALA A 206 10.29 31.01 -25.17
C ALA A 206 9.22 30.32 -24.29
N LEU A 207 9.26 28.99 -24.10
CA LEU A 207 8.17 28.23 -23.44
C LEU A 207 8.51 27.74 -22.01
N GLY A 208 9.75 27.93 -21.54
CA GLY A 208 10.23 27.44 -20.24
C GLY A 208 9.31 27.75 -19.03
N PRO A 209 8.82 28.99 -18.85
CA PRO A 209 7.97 29.33 -17.71
C PRO A 209 6.52 28.80 -17.82
N ALA A 210 5.99 28.69 -19.04
CA ALA A 210 4.60 28.28 -19.28
C ALA A 210 4.40 26.74 -19.21
N LEU A 211 5.47 25.97 -19.39
CA LEU A 211 5.45 24.51 -19.36
C LEU A 211 5.57 23.90 -17.96
N GLY A 212 5.97 24.69 -16.94
CA GLY A 212 6.09 24.24 -15.55
C GLY A 212 4.80 23.59 -15.00
N PRO A 213 3.62 24.22 -15.11
CA PRO A 213 2.35 23.62 -14.68
C PRO A 213 1.96 22.37 -15.47
N LEU A 214 2.33 22.31 -16.75
CA LEU A 214 2.04 21.18 -17.62
C LEU A 214 2.88 19.95 -17.24
N LEU A 215 4.16 20.16 -16.91
CA LEU A 215 5.06 19.14 -16.37
C LEU A 215 4.55 18.55 -15.05
N GLN A 216 4.13 19.40 -14.10
CA GLN A 216 3.53 18.94 -12.85
C GLN A 216 2.25 18.11 -13.08
N SER A 217 1.42 18.50 -14.04
CA SER A 217 0.21 17.77 -14.38
C SER A 217 0.51 16.39 -14.96
N VAL A 218 1.55 16.29 -15.80
CA VAL A 218 2.02 15.01 -16.35
C VAL A 218 2.57 14.10 -15.26
N GLU A 219 3.38 14.63 -14.34
CA GLU A 219 3.90 13.85 -13.21
C GLU A 219 2.78 13.34 -12.28
N LEU A 220 1.78 14.18 -12.01
CA LEU A 220 0.64 13.81 -11.19
C LEU A 220 -0.20 12.71 -11.86
N LEU A 221 -0.47 12.86 -13.17
CA LEU A 221 -1.20 11.88 -13.95
C LEU A 221 -0.43 10.55 -14.04
N TRP A 222 0.88 10.63 -14.24
CA TRP A 222 1.76 9.45 -14.26
C TRP A 222 1.73 8.70 -12.92
N SER A 223 1.90 9.43 -11.81
CA SER A 223 1.85 8.85 -10.47
C SER A 223 0.50 8.19 -10.19
N TRP A 224 -0.60 8.87 -10.57
CA TRP A 224 -1.94 8.31 -10.44
C TRP A 224 -2.14 7.04 -11.28
N LEU A 225 -1.64 7.01 -12.52
CA LEU A 225 -1.74 5.85 -13.41
C LEU A 225 -0.95 4.65 -12.88
N VAL A 226 0.28 4.88 -12.41
CA VAL A 226 1.11 3.84 -11.80
C VAL A 226 0.44 3.27 -10.56
N MET A 227 -0.08 4.12 -9.67
CA MET A 227 -0.76 3.68 -8.45
C MET A 227 -2.06 2.93 -8.75
N THR A 228 -2.86 3.42 -9.70
CA THR A 228 -4.08 2.74 -10.17
C THR A 228 -3.75 1.35 -10.73
N THR A 229 -2.71 1.25 -11.56
CA THR A 229 -2.29 -0.01 -12.16
C THR A 229 -1.80 -0.98 -11.09
N LEU A 230 -0.97 -0.52 -10.16
CA LEU A 230 -0.45 -1.32 -9.05
C LEU A 230 -1.59 -1.84 -8.17
N PHE A 231 -2.48 -0.97 -7.70
CA PHE A 231 -3.62 -1.38 -6.87
C PHE A 231 -4.57 -2.31 -7.61
N SER A 232 -4.87 -2.04 -8.88
CA SER A 232 -5.72 -2.93 -9.69
C SER A 232 -5.08 -4.31 -9.87
N LEU A 233 -3.77 -4.37 -10.08
CA LEU A 233 -3.04 -5.63 -10.22
C LEU A 233 -3.10 -6.43 -8.91
N LEU A 234 -2.86 -5.77 -7.77
CA LEU A 234 -2.99 -6.41 -6.45
C LEU A 234 -4.41 -6.92 -6.20
N MET A 235 -5.45 -6.16 -6.52
CA MET A 235 -6.85 -6.58 -6.31
C MET A 235 -7.28 -7.76 -7.19
N VAL A 236 -6.69 -7.91 -8.38
CA VAL A 236 -7.07 -8.97 -9.34
C VAL A 236 -6.22 -10.22 -9.16
N TRP A 237 -4.92 -10.08 -8.88
CA TRP A 237 -3.97 -11.20 -8.91
C TRP A 237 -3.68 -11.77 -7.53
N LEU A 238 -3.84 -11.00 -6.45
CA LEU A 238 -3.52 -11.44 -5.10
C LEU A 238 -4.57 -12.39 -4.48
N PRO A 239 -5.89 -12.15 -4.61
CA PRO A 239 -6.91 -13.04 -4.02
C PRO A 239 -7.22 -14.22 -4.95
N ASP A 240 -7.58 -15.37 -4.36
CA ASP A 240 -8.08 -16.53 -5.12
C ASP A 240 -9.52 -16.32 -5.66
N ALA A 241 -10.25 -15.35 -5.11
CA ALA A 241 -11.60 -15.03 -5.56
C ALA A 241 -11.56 -14.13 -6.81
N HIS A 242 -12.44 -14.43 -7.76
CA HIS A 242 -12.45 -13.76 -9.05
C HIS A 242 -13.08 -12.35 -8.95
N LEU A 243 -12.25 -11.32 -9.07
CA LEU A 243 -12.68 -9.94 -9.29
C LEU A 243 -12.50 -9.58 -10.77
N ARG A 244 -13.54 -9.04 -11.41
CA ARG A 244 -13.42 -8.58 -12.80
C ARG A 244 -12.46 -7.39 -12.86
N ALA A 245 -11.47 -7.45 -13.76
CA ALA A 245 -10.45 -6.42 -13.89
C ALA A 245 -11.01 -5.00 -14.11
N ARG A 246 -12.14 -4.87 -14.82
CA ARG A 246 -12.83 -3.58 -15.00
C ARG A 246 -13.29 -2.95 -13.69
N HIS A 247 -13.77 -3.76 -12.74
CA HIS A 247 -14.25 -3.29 -11.44
C HIS A 247 -13.08 -2.96 -10.52
N ALA A 248 -12.05 -3.81 -10.55
CA ALA A 248 -10.79 -3.55 -9.86
C ALA A 248 -10.16 -2.24 -10.30
N PHE A 249 -10.13 -1.94 -11.60
CA PHE A 249 -9.55 -0.70 -12.12
C PHE A 249 -10.28 0.55 -11.61
N ILE A 250 -11.61 0.54 -11.58
CA ILE A 250 -12.39 1.69 -11.07
C ILE A 250 -12.17 1.86 -9.56
N GLY A 251 -12.21 0.78 -8.77
CA GLY A 251 -11.93 0.85 -7.33
C GLY A 251 -10.50 1.30 -7.03
N ALA A 252 -9.53 0.77 -7.77
CA ALA A 252 -8.13 1.14 -7.69
C ALA A 252 -7.86 2.60 -8.10
N ALA A 253 -8.58 3.12 -9.10
CA ALA A 253 -8.48 4.50 -9.55
C ALA A 253 -8.93 5.48 -8.46
N VAL A 254 -10.06 5.18 -7.81
CA VAL A 254 -10.56 5.98 -6.67
C VAL A 254 -9.61 5.86 -5.47
N ALA A 255 -9.14 4.66 -5.16
CA ALA A 255 -8.13 4.46 -4.12
C ALA A 255 -6.81 5.19 -4.44
N ALA A 256 -6.37 5.25 -5.69
CA ALA A 256 -5.17 5.97 -6.08
C ALA A 256 -5.33 7.49 -5.89
N VAL A 257 -6.51 8.06 -6.19
CA VAL A 257 -6.79 9.47 -5.87
C VAL A 257 -6.74 9.70 -4.36
N LEU A 258 -7.42 8.84 -3.59
CA LEU A 258 -7.42 8.91 -2.12
C LEU A 258 -6.01 8.74 -1.54
N PHE A 259 -5.18 7.90 -2.15
CA PHE A 259 -3.79 7.68 -1.76
C PHE A 259 -2.92 8.91 -2.03
N LEU A 260 -3.07 9.53 -3.20
CA LEU A 260 -2.38 10.78 -3.53
C LEU A 260 -2.80 11.91 -2.60
N ALA A 261 -4.10 12.08 -2.35
CA ALA A 261 -4.61 13.06 -1.39
C ALA A 261 -4.14 12.76 0.04
N GLY A 262 -4.20 11.48 0.43
CA GLY A 262 -3.77 10.96 1.73
C GLY A 262 -2.29 11.24 1.99
N ARG A 263 -1.44 11.06 0.99
CA ARG A 263 0.00 11.40 1.04
C ARG A 263 0.24 12.86 1.44
N TYR A 264 -0.54 13.81 0.92
CA TYR A 264 -0.41 15.21 1.35
C TYR A 264 -0.86 15.41 2.80
N GLY A 265 -1.96 14.77 3.21
CA GLY A 265 -2.49 14.86 4.57
C GLY A 265 -1.55 14.30 5.63
N ILE A 266 -1.01 13.10 5.39
CA ILE A 266 -0.04 12.47 6.30
C ILE A 266 1.31 13.17 6.27
N ASN A 267 1.74 13.72 5.13
CA ASN A 267 2.94 14.56 5.07
C ASN A 267 2.78 15.80 5.97
N ALA A 268 1.63 16.46 5.93
CA ALA A 268 1.32 17.57 6.83
C ALA A 268 1.29 17.11 8.31
N TYR A 269 0.71 15.95 8.60
CA TYR A 269 0.67 15.39 9.95
C TYR A 269 2.06 15.06 10.50
N ILE A 270 2.89 14.35 9.72
CA ILE A 270 4.24 13.95 10.12
C ILE A 270 5.14 15.19 10.23
N ALA A 271 5.07 16.12 9.28
CA ALA A 271 5.84 17.37 9.35
C ALA A 271 5.46 18.23 10.56
N GLY A 272 4.20 18.20 11.01
CA GLY A 272 3.76 18.93 12.20
C GLY A 272 4.12 18.26 13.54
N THR A 273 4.10 16.92 13.60
CA THR A 273 4.20 16.14 14.85
C THR A 273 5.59 15.54 15.10
N ALA A 274 6.29 15.07 14.06
CA ALA A 274 7.63 14.48 14.21
C ALA A 274 8.68 15.50 14.64
N LEU A 275 8.56 16.76 14.17
CA LEU A 275 9.46 17.86 14.55
C LEU A 275 9.26 18.36 15.99
N ARG A 276 8.13 18.04 16.65
CA ARG A 276 7.85 18.45 18.04
C ARG A 276 8.03 17.33 19.06
N SER A 277 8.15 16.08 18.60
CA SER A 277 8.22 14.95 19.52
C SER A 277 9.63 14.82 20.11
N THR A 278 9.72 14.68 21.42
CA THR A 278 10.92 14.25 22.15
C THR A 278 11.25 12.76 21.92
N LEU A 279 10.49 12.07 21.06
CA LEU A 279 10.51 10.62 20.88
C LEU A 279 11.59 10.11 19.89
N GLY A 280 12.30 10.98 19.19
CA GLY A 280 13.40 10.60 18.29
C GLY A 280 13.03 9.48 17.33
N ALA A 281 13.83 8.41 17.27
CA ALA A 281 13.61 7.26 16.40
C ALA A 281 12.26 6.54 16.61
N ALA A 282 11.68 6.57 17.81
CA ALA A 282 10.36 5.99 18.08
C ALA A 282 9.25 6.79 17.38
N GLY A 283 9.43 8.10 17.21
CA GLY A 283 8.50 8.96 16.46
C GLY A 283 8.48 8.62 14.97
N SER A 284 9.64 8.42 14.35
CA SER A 284 9.75 8.00 12.94
C SER A 284 9.13 6.62 12.71
N PHE A 285 9.32 5.67 13.64
CA PHE A 285 8.67 4.37 13.57
C PHE A 285 7.13 4.45 13.69
N ALA A 286 6.61 5.27 14.60
CA ALA A 286 5.17 5.50 14.73
C ALA A 286 4.58 6.17 13.48
N ALA A 287 5.27 7.18 12.92
CA ALA A 287 4.88 7.84 11.69
C ALA A 287 4.79 6.85 10.51
N LEU A 288 5.78 5.96 10.39
CA LEU A 288 5.79 4.88 9.40
C LEU A 288 4.60 3.92 9.58
N LEU A 289 4.32 3.50 10.82
CA LEU A 289 3.17 2.63 11.12
C LEU A 289 1.85 3.28 10.69
N VAL A 290 1.65 4.55 11.03
CA VAL A 290 0.45 5.31 10.63
C VAL A 290 0.36 5.41 9.10
N TRP A 291 1.48 5.66 8.42
CA TRP A 291 1.54 5.72 6.96
C TRP A 291 1.12 4.39 6.31
N ILE A 292 1.71 3.28 6.74
CA ILE A 292 1.39 1.95 6.19
C ILE A 292 -0.06 1.61 6.50
N TYR A 293 -0.50 1.85 7.74
CA TYR A 293 -1.88 1.65 8.16
C TYR A 293 -2.86 2.37 7.24
N TRP A 294 -2.68 3.68 7.06
CA TRP A 294 -3.52 4.52 6.21
C TRP A 294 -3.51 4.07 4.74
N SER A 295 -2.34 3.68 4.23
CA SER A 295 -2.20 3.11 2.88
C SER A 295 -3.04 1.84 2.71
N CYS A 296 -3.00 0.94 3.69
CA CYS A 296 -3.82 -0.27 3.71
C CYS A 296 -5.31 0.05 3.81
N GLN A 297 -5.71 1.06 4.61
CA GLN A 297 -7.12 1.48 4.71
C GLN A 297 -7.66 1.91 3.34
N ILE A 298 -6.94 2.77 2.64
CA ILE A 298 -7.35 3.27 1.32
C ILE A 298 -7.43 2.14 0.31
N PHE A 299 -6.42 1.26 0.29
CA PHE A 299 -6.39 0.12 -0.61
C PHE A 299 -7.59 -0.82 -0.38
N LEU A 300 -7.86 -1.19 0.87
CA LEU A 300 -8.98 -2.07 1.24
C LEU A 300 -10.34 -1.40 0.96
N LEU A 301 -10.46 -0.09 1.19
CA LEU A 301 -11.66 0.67 0.82
C LEU A 301 -11.88 0.68 -0.71
N GLY A 302 -10.81 0.81 -1.48
CA GLY A 302 -10.84 0.66 -2.95
C GLY A 302 -11.30 -0.72 -3.40
N ALA A 303 -10.86 -1.77 -2.71
CA ALA A 303 -11.30 -3.13 -2.96
C ALA A 303 -12.79 -3.30 -2.63
N ALA A 304 -13.26 -2.78 -1.50
CA ALA A 304 -14.68 -2.78 -1.14
C ALA A 304 -15.53 -2.10 -2.22
N LEU A 305 -15.07 -0.94 -2.72
CA LEU A 305 -15.73 -0.22 -3.81
C LEU A 305 -15.76 -1.05 -5.10
N ALA A 306 -14.65 -1.68 -5.49
CA ALA A 306 -14.58 -2.55 -6.66
C ALA A 306 -15.61 -3.68 -6.58
N VAL A 307 -15.77 -4.31 -5.41
CA VAL A 307 -16.74 -5.40 -5.25
C VAL A 307 -18.17 -4.89 -5.34
N GLU A 308 -18.50 -3.75 -4.72
CA GLU A 308 -19.84 -3.16 -4.76
C GLU A 308 -20.25 -2.74 -6.18
N ILE A 309 -19.30 -2.24 -6.98
CA ILE A 309 -19.55 -1.97 -8.42
C ILE A 309 -19.93 -3.27 -9.14
N GLY A 310 -19.18 -4.34 -8.88
CA GLY A 310 -19.44 -5.65 -9.49
C GLY A 310 -20.74 -6.30 -9.04
N ALA A 311 -21.15 -6.10 -7.79
CA ALA A 311 -22.43 -6.58 -7.25
C ALA A 311 -23.62 -5.84 -7.91
N HIS A 312 -23.49 -4.53 -8.11
CA HIS A 312 -24.54 -3.72 -8.74
C HIS A 312 -24.76 -4.08 -10.23
N GLU A 313 -23.74 -4.54 -10.94
CA GLU A 313 -23.89 -5.02 -12.33
C GLU A 313 -24.50 -6.42 -12.46
N ARG A 314 -24.53 -7.21 -11.37
CA ARG A 314 -25.21 -8.52 -11.36
C ARG A 314 -26.72 -8.41 -11.11
N VAL A 315 -27.20 -7.20 -10.78
CA VAL A 315 -28.62 -6.89 -10.59
C VAL A 315 -29.08 -5.88 -11.65
N PRO A 316 -29.36 -6.33 -12.89
CA PRO A 316 -30.47 -5.75 -13.65
C PRO A 316 -31.33 -6.79 -14.41
N SER A 317 -32.66 -6.52 -14.41
CA SER A 317 -33.78 -7.15 -15.13
C SER A 317 -34.22 -8.59 -14.73
N ALA A 318 -34.75 -8.77 -13.52
CA ALA A 318 -35.64 -9.89 -13.20
C ALA A 318 -37.02 -9.42 -12.68
N VAL A 319 -37.35 -8.15 -12.89
CA VAL A 319 -38.66 -7.57 -12.57
C VAL A 319 -39.03 -6.61 -13.70
N GLU A 320 -39.53 -7.18 -14.78
CA GLU A 320 -40.62 -6.63 -15.61
C GLU A 320 -41.52 -7.80 -16.01
#